data_AF-A0A6L8AAH0-F1
#
_entry.id   AF-A0A6L8AAH0-F1
#
_cell.length_a   1.000
_cell.length_b   1.000
_cell.length_c   1.000
_cell.angle_alpha   90.00
_cell.angle_beta   90.00
_cell.angle_gamma   90.00
#
_symmetry.space_group_name_H-M   'P 1'
#
loop_
_entity.id
_entity.type
_entity.pdbx_description
1 polymer ?
#
loop_
_entity_poly.entity_id
_entity_poly.type
_entity_poly.pdbx_seq_one_letter_code
_entity_poly.pdbx_strand_id
1 'polypeptide(L)'
;MNQVDVVAHPNVALVKYWGKRDELEKIPASPSLSITLGGLETRTSVTEASADTVVINGKTIADQKILQWLGWVRHQYDIPRLKIDSSNNFPTNCGFASSSSGFAAMAVGINELCRLDLNLVSLARVTRFGSASAVRSLLSGYVTMHPDTEECAPVQLVAPEYWELSVVAAVTSTEPKPTSSTSGMARTVATSPFFEKWVDSTSDDFERCKQAIHRRNFDLLAEISEANCYRMHALMMSTDPPLRYWSAGTMNAIDTIERLRHDRVPVFFTSDAGPQIKAICPPEVLPTVRRALEDTDGVLSTLESDIGNAPTLSAS
;
A
#
# COMPACT_ATOMS: atom_id res chain seq x y z
N MET A 1 -23.81 -18.98 -12.54
CA MET A 1 -23.26 -18.45 -11.28
C MET A 1 -22.91 -17.00 -11.54
N ASN A 2 -23.40 -16.09 -10.71
CA ASN A 2 -23.06 -14.68 -10.83
C ASN A 2 -21.63 -14.50 -10.29
N GLN A 3 -20.71 -14.08 -11.13
CA GLN A 3 -19.29 -13.86 -10.81
C GLN A 3 -18.88 -12.49 -11.34
N VAL A 4 -18.10 -11.76 -10.54
CA VAL A 4 -17.44 -10.53 -10.95
C VAL A 4 -15.94 -10.69 -10.78
N ASP A 5 -15.19 -10.36 -11.83
CA ASP A 5 -13.74 -10.38 -11.82
C ASP A 5 -13.20 -8.95 -11.76
N VAL A 6 -12.31 -8.69 -10.81
CA VAL A 6 -11.72 -7.37 -10.59
C VAL A 6 -10.20 -7.46 -10.66
N VAL A 7 -9.59 -6.53 -11.38
CA VAL A 7 -8.16 -6.28 -11.31
C VAL A 7 -7.95 -5.01 -10.49
N ALA A 8 -7.14 -5.08 -9.43
CA ALA A 8 -6.75 -3.92 -8.64
C ALA A 8 -5.24 -3.87 -8.48
N HIS A 9 -4.73 -2.67 -8.18
CA HIS A 9 -3.31 -2.38 -8.13
C HIS A 9 -2.88 -2.02 -6.69
N PRO A 10 -1.74 -2.53 -6.20
CA PRO A 10 -1.22 -2.10 -4.90
C PRO A 10 -0.75 -0.65 -5.00
N ASN A 11 -0.51 -0.01 -3.86
CA ASN A 11 0.07 1.32 -3.81
C ASN A 11 1.32 1.33 -2.92
N VAL A 12 2.25 2.23 -3.23
CA VAL A 12 3.42 2.50 -2.37
C VAL A 12 3.31 3.91 -1.79
N ALA A 13 3.41 3.99 -0.46
CA ALA A 13 3.28 5.26 0.25
C ALA A 13 4.56 6.10 0.09
N LEU A 14 4.41 7.34 -0.34
CA LEU A 14 5.44 8.38 -0.33
C LEU A 14 5.43 9.11 1.02
N VAL A 15 4.24 9.34 1.57
CA VAL A 15 4.02 9.77 2.96
C VAL A 15 3.26 8.67 3.70
N LYS A 16 3.85 8.18 4.78
CA LYS A 16 3.48 6.90 5.39
C LYS A 16 2.20 6.96 6.21
N TYR A 17 1.50 5.83 6.22
CA TYR A 17 0.43 5.53 7.17
C TYR A 17 0.97 4.58 8.24
N TRP A 18 1.11 5.07 9.47
CA TRP A 18 1.50 4.25 10.62
C TRP A 18 0.85 4.78 11.90
N GLY A 19 0.02 3.94 12.53
CA GLY A 19 -0.82 4.30 13.69
C GLY A 19 -2.26 4.67 13.31
N LYS A 20 -3.20 4.40 14.23
CA LYS A 20 -4.63 4.73 14.08
C LYS A 20 -5.05 5.63 15.23
N ARG A 21 -5.84 6.67 14.91
CA ARG A 21 -6.53 7.51 15.89
C ARG A 21 -7.72 6.78 16.51
N ASP A 22 -8.40 5.98 15.69
CA ASP A 22 -9.51 5.12 16.12
C ASP A 22 -9.28 3.70 15.57
N GLU A 23 -9.11 2.72 16.46
CA GLU A 23 -8.86 1.33 16.08
C GLU A 23 -10.13 0.59 15.64
N LEU A 24 -11.29 0.96 16.21
CA LEU A 24 -12.58 0.32 15.90
C LEU A 24 -13.04 0.72 14.50
N GLU A 25 -13.04 2.02 14.25
CA GLU A 25 -13.38 2.54 12.94
C GLU A 25 -12.23 2.35 11.95
N LYS A 26 -10.98 2.16 12.41
CA LYS A 26 -9.77 2.12 11.58
C LYS A 26 -9.44 3.46 10.92
N ILE A 27 -9.63 4.55 11.65
CA ILE A 27 -9.26 5.91 11.21
C ILE A 27 -7.75 6.09 11.43
N PRO A 28 -6.99 6.50 10.40
CA PRO A 28 -5.55 6.71 10.52
C PRO A 28 -5.23 7.85 11.50
N ALA A 29 -4.03 7.83 12.08
CA ALA A 29 -3.60 8.90 12.98
C ALA A 29 -3.11 10.16 12.23
N SER A 30 -2.64 9.98 11.00
CA SER A 30 -2.07 11.04 10.15
C SER A 30 -2.55 10.87 8.71
N PRO A 31 -2.51 11.94 7.89
CA PRO A 31 -2.71 11.80 6.46
C PRO A 31 -1.59 11.00 5.80
N SER A 32 -1.85 10.52 4.59
CA SER A 32 -0.89 9.73 3.82
C SER A 32 -1.09 9.93 2.32
N LEU A 33 -0.02 9.71 1.56
CA LEU A 33 0.03 9.90 0.12
C LEU A 33 0.77 8.73 -0.51
N SER A 34 0.23 8.16 -1.58
CA SER A 34 0.84 7.05 -2.33
C SER A 34 0.78 7.23 -3.83
N ILE A 35 1.57 6.45 -4.54
CA ILE A 35 1.38 6.16 -5.97
C ILE A 35 0.80 4.76 -6.14
N THR A 36 -0.19 4.61 -7.01
CA THR A 36 -0.72 3.31 -7.44
C THR A 36 0.26 2.64 -8.40
N LEU A 37 0.43 1.32 -8.33
CA LEU A 37 1.47 0.56 -9.05
C LEU A 37 0.86 -0.25 -10.21
N GLY A 38 1.05 0.17 -11.46
CA GLY A 38 0.38 -0.40 -12.64
C GLY A 38 0.86 -1.79 -13.01
N GLY A 39 2.18 -1.97 -13.11
CA GLY A 39 2.79 -3.28 -13.38
C GLY A 39 2.51 -4.41 -12.36
N LEU A 40 1.93 -4.10 -11.19
CA LEU A 40 1.59 -5.07 -10.16
C LEU A 40 0.06 -5.22 -10.05
N GLU A 41 -0.43 -6.45 -10.09
CA GLU A 41 -1.86 -6.74 -10.15
C GLU A 41 -2.29 -7.75 -9.08
N THR A 42 -3.41 -7.44 -8.46
CA THR A 42 -4.25 -8.40 -7.74
C THR A 42 -5.50 -8.66 -8.57
N ARG A 43 -5.71 -9.92 -8.94
CA ARG A 43 -6.90 -10.39 -9.63
C ARG A 43 -7.80 -11.08 -8.62
N THR A 44 -9.06 -10.68 -8.54
CA THR A 44 -10.02 -11.23 -7.58
C THR A 44 -11.34 -11.53 -8.26
N SER A 45 -11.72 -12.80 -8.22
CA SER A 45 -13.05 -13.28 -8.57
C SER A 45 -13.92 -13.30 -7.32
N VAL A 46 -15.08 -12.63 -7.38
CA VAL A 46 -16.11 -12.66 -6.34
C VAL A 46 -17.32 -13.40 -6.90
N THR A 47 -17.69 -14.51 -6.28
CA THR A 47 -18.80 -15.36 -6.73
C THR A 47 -19.75 -15.62 -5.57
N GLU A 48 -21.05 -15.63 -5.84
CA GLU A 48 -22.03 -16.11 -4.87
C GLU A 48 -21.80 -17.59 -4.53
N ALA A 49 -21.88 -17.94 -3.26
CA ALA A 49 -21.64 -19.29 -2.76
C ALA A 49 -22.57 -19.65 -1.60
N SER A 50 -22.60 -20.91 -1.20
CA SER A 50 -23.35 -21.37 -0.01
C SER A 50 -22.64 -21.08 1.31
N ALA A 51 -21.33 -20.79 1.27
CA ALA A 51 -20.50 -20.47 2.44
C ALA A 51 -19.35 -19.53 2.05
N ASP A 52 -18.91 -18.70 3.01
CA ASP A 52 -17.77 -17.82 2.79
C ASP A 52 -16.49 -18.65 2.66
N THR A 53 -15.84 -18.58 1.51
CA THR A 53 -14.57 -19.28 1.23
C THR A 53 -13.57 -18.31 0.63
N VAL A 54 -12.34 -18.33 1.11
CA VAL A 54 -11.26 -17.48 0.59
C VAL A 54 -10.15 -18.39 0.04
N VAL A 55 -9.82 -18.20 -1.23
CA VAL A 55 -8.70 -18.83 -1.91
C VAL A 55 -7.71 -17.72 -2.29
N ILE A 56 -6.45 -17.85 -1.87
CA ILE A 56 -5.38 -16.94 -2.28
C ILE A 56 -4.26 -17.74 -2.94
N ASN A 57 -3.90 -17.38 -4.17
CA ASN A 57 -2.90 -18.05 -5.00
C ASN A 57 -3.13 -19.57 -5.06
N GLY A 58 -4.38 -19.99 -5.30
CA GLY A 58 -4.78 -21.40 -5.41
C GLY A 58 -4.85 -22.17 -4.09
N LYS A 59 -4.61 -21.53 -2.94
CA LYS A 59 -4.71 -22.15 -1.62
C LYS A 59 -5.92 -21.62 -0.86
N THR A 60 -6.79 -22.53 -0.41
CA THR A 60 -7.85 -22.19 0.52
C THR A 60 -7.25 -21.76 1.86
N ILE A 61 -7.61 -20.56 2.32
CA ILE A 61 -7.13 -20.02 3.58
C ILE A 61 -8.31 -19.66 4.49
N ALA A 62 -8.16 -19.94 5.79
CA ALA A 62 -9.07 -19.46 6.82
C ALA A 62 -8.57 -18.10 7.34
N ASP A 63 -8.55 -17.09 6.47
CA ASP A 63 -8.12 -15.74 6.84
C ASP A 63 -9.19 -15.06 7.70
N GLN A 64 -8.99 -15.08 9.01
CA GLN A 64 -9.92 -14.51 9.99
C GLN A 64 -10.20 -13.02 9.73
N LYS A 65 -9.22 -12.27 9.20
CA LYS A 65 -9.40 -10.84 8.93
C LYS A 65 -10.39 -10.64 7.78
N ILE A 66 -10.26 -11.42 6.71
CA ILE A 66 -11.19 -11.36 5.57
C ILE A 66 -12.57 -11.86 5.97
N LEU A 67 -12.67 -12.97 6.71
CA LEU A 67 -13.95 -13.53 7.15
C LEU A 67 -14.70 -12.58 8.10
N GLN A 68 -13.99 -11.94 9.04
CA GLN A 68 -14.59 -10.92 9.92
C GLN A 68 -15.04 -9.70 9.12
N TRP A 69 -14.26 -9.28 8.13
CA TRP A 69 -14.64 -8.18 7.24
C TRP A 69 -15.89 -8.52 6.42
N LEU A 70 -15.98 -9.71 5.80
CA LEU A 70 -17.19 -10.18 5.10
C LEU A 70 -18.40 -10.23 6.04
N GLY A 71 -18.21 -10.68 7.28
CA GLY A 71 -19.25 -10.64 8.31
C GLY A 71 -19.73 -9.23 8.62
N TRP A 72 -18.80 -8.28 8.74
CA TRP A 72 -19.11 -6.86 8.93
C TRP A 72 -19.85 -6.27 7.71
N VAL A 73 -19.38 -6.52 6.48
CA VAL A 73 -20.04 -6.02 5.25
C VAL A 73 -21.48 -6.54 5.18
N ARG A 74 -21.70 -7.82 5.49
CA ARG A 74 -23.04 -8.43 5.52
C ARG A 74 -23.96 -7.87 6.61
N HIS A 75 -23.39 -7.31 7.68
CA HIS A 75 -24.20 -6.61 8.68
C HIS A 75 -24.61 -5.20 8.19
N GLN A 76 -23.83 -4.58 7.30
CA GLN A 76 -24.13 -3.25 6.76
C GLN A 76 -25.01 -3.29 5.51
N TYR A 77 -24.87 -4.35 4.70
CA TYR A 77 -25.53 -4.50 3.39
C TYR A 77 -26.07 -5.92 3.22
N ASP A 78 -27.15 -6.04 2.46
CA ASP A 78 -27.73 -7.34 2.10
C ASP A 78 -26.89 -8.03 1.02
N ILE A 79 -25.87 -8.78 1.44
CA ILE A 79 -24.98 -9.55 0.56
C ILE A 79 -25.02 -11.05 0.90
N PRO A 80 -24.91 -11.94 -0.11
CA PRO A 80 -24.93 -13.37 0.14
C PRO A 80 -23.61 -13.86 0.80
N ARG A 81 -23.49 -15.17 0.95
CA ARG A 81 -22.19 -15.80 1.21
C ARG A 81 -21.38 -15.81 -0.08
N LEU A 82 -20.07 -15.65 0.04
CA LEU A 82 -19.20 -15.40 -1.12
C LEU A 82 -18.01 -16.36 -1.17
N LYS A 83 -17.70 -16.86 -2.36
CA LYS A 83 -16.38 -17.38 -2.67
C LYS A 83 -15.54 -16.24 -3.22
N ILE A 84 -14.40 -15.98 -2.57
CA ILE A 84 -13.36 -15.07 -3.03
C ILE A 84 -12.20 -15.92 -3.53
N ASP A 85 -11.85 -15.79 -4.81
CA ASP A 85 -10.65 -16.38 -5.39
C ASP A 85 -9.73 -15.25 -5.83
N SER A 86 -8.53 -15.15 -5.24
CA SER A 86 -7.63 -14.04 -5.49
C SER A 86 -6.21 -14.50 -5.76
N SER A 87 -5.53 -13.82 -6.67
CA SER A 87 -4.12 -14.07 -6.98
C SER A 87 -3.36 -12.78 -7.25
N ASN A 88 -2.06 -12.79 -7.00
CA ASN A 88 -1.16 -11.67 -7.27
C ASN A 88 -0.09 -12.09 -8.28
N ASN A 89 0.31 -11.20 -9.19
CA ASN A 89 1.50 -11.41 -10.03
C ASN A 89 2.81 -11.03 -9.31
N PHE A 90 2.75 -10.73 -8.01
CA PHE A 90 3.89 -10.38 -7.16
C PHE A 90 3.91 -11.20 -5.86
N PRO A 91 5.09 -11.35 -5.20
CA PRO A 91 5.22 -12.13 -3.98
C PRO A 91 4.31 -11.63 -2.86
N THR A 92 3.45 -12.53 -2.37
CA THR A 92 2.55 -12.26 -1.25
C THR A 92 3.31 -12.34 0.07
N ASN A 93 2.90 -11.59 1.11
CA ASN A 93 3.53 -11.53 2.45
C ASN A 93 4.95 -10.94 2.55
N CYS A 94 5.56 -10.54 1.43
CA CYS A 94 6.92 -10.01 1.40
C CYS A 94 6.95 -8.47 1.45
N GLY A 95 6.01 -7.79 2.12
CA GLY A 95 6.06 -6.32 2.25
C GLY A 95 5.59 -5.50 1.04
N PHE A 96 4.87 -6.09 0.09
CA PHE A 96 4.29 -5.43 -1.11
C PHE A 96 2.88 -4.86 -0.92
N ALA A 97 2.47 -4.58 0.31
CA ALA A 97 1.12 -4.09 0.61
C ALA A 97 0.00 -4.89 -0.10
N SER A 98 0.14 -6.21 -0.27
CA SER A 98 -0.84 -7.07 -0.97
C SER A 98 -2.27 -6.99 -0.40
N SER A 99 -2.40 -6.60 0.87
CA SER A 99 -3.71 -6.33 1.47
C SER A 99 -4.39 -5.07 0.90
N SER A 100 -3.64 -4.09 0.39
CA SER A 100 -4.20 -2.86 -0.17
C SER A 100 -5.03 -3.17 -1.42
N SER A 101 -4.40 -3.73 -2.45
CA SER A 101 -5.06 -4.16 -3.68
C SER A 101 -6.10 -5.26 -3.45
N GLY A 102 -5.83 -6.23 -2.57
CA GLY A 102 -6.78 -7.30 -2.27
C GLY A 102 -8.10 -6.81 -1.68
N PHE A 103 -8.07 -5.93 -0.66
CA PHE A 103 -9.30 -5.37 -0.09
C PHE A 103 -9.99 -4.39 -1.05
N ALA A 104 -9.24 -3.64 -1.85
CA ALA A 104 -9.83 -2.79 -2.90
C ALA A 104 -10.57 -3.65 -3.95
N ALA A 105 -9.94 -4.71 -4.46
CA ALA A 105 -10.54 -5.61 -5.45
C ALA A 105 -11.80 -6.30 -4.91
N MET A 106 -11.74 -6.81 -3.66
CA MET A 106 -12.90 -7.43 -3.02
C MET A 106 -14.05 -6.43 -2.82
N ALA A 107 -13.78 -5.21 -2.35
CA ALA A 107 -14.83 -4.23 -2.12
C ALA A 107 -15.52 -3.81 -3.43
N VAL A 108 -14.75 -3.56 -4.49
CA VAL A 108 -15.27 -3.26 -5.83
C VAL A 108 -16.08 -4.44 -6.38
N GLY A 109 -15.56 -5.66 -6.26
CA GLY A 109 -16.23 -6.86 -6.76
C GLY A 109 -17.54 -7.16 -6.03
N ILE A 110 -17.60 -6.95 -4.71
CA ILE A 110 -18.83 -7.10 -3.92
C ILE A 110 -19.85 -6.02 -4.31
N ASN A 111 -19.41 -4.77 -4.43
CA ASN A 111 -20.27 -3.65 -4.83
C ASN A 111 -20.96 -3.93 -6.18
N GLU A 112 -20.19 -4.41 -7.16
CA GLU A 112 -20.69 -4.74 -8.49
C GLU A 112 -21.58 -5.99 -8.48
N LEU A 113 -21.11 -7.10 -7.88
CA LEU A 113 -21.85 -8.38 -7.85
C LEU A 113 -23.23 -8.22 -7.22
N CYS A 114 -23.31 -7.45 -6.14
CA CYS A 114 -24.54 -7.26 -5.36
C CYS A 114 -25.31 -6.00 -5.75
N ARG A 115 -24.83 -5.22 -6.72
CA ARG A 115 -25.44 -3.95 -7.19
C ARG A 115 -25.78 -3.02 -6.02
N LEU A 116 -24.80 -2.80 -5.14
CA LEU A 116 -24.98 -1.97 -3.95
C LEU A 116 -25.00 -0.46 -4.26
N ASP A 117 -24.59 -0.07 -5.47
CA ASP A 117 -24.53 1.32 -5.95
C ASP A 117 -23.78 2.27 -4.99
N LEU A 118 -22.73 1.76 -4.33
CA LEU A 118 -21.95 2.55 -3.39
C LEU A 118 -21.17 3.65 -4.12
N ASN A 119 -21.32 4.89 -3.66
CA ASN A 119 -20.44 5.98 -4.05
C ASN A 119 -19.02 5.78 -3.47
N LEU A 120 -18.05 6.57 -3.92
CA LEU A 120 -16.65 6.44 -3.49
C LEU A 120 -16.47 6.54 -1.97
N VAL A 121 -17.23 7.40 -1.28
CA VAL A 121 -17.18 7.56 0.18
C VAL A 121 -17.60 6.28 0.89
N SER A 122 -18.73 5.71 0.48
CA SER A 122 -19.27 4.46 1.07
C SER A 122 -18.39 3.25 0.72
N LEU A 123 -17.85 3.21 -0.50
CA LEU A 123 -16.90 2.18 -0.92
C LEU A 123 -15.57 2.29 -0.16
N ALA A 124 -15.10 3.51 0.10
CA ALA A 124 -13.92 3.76 0.93
C ALA A 124 -14.14 3.28 2.36
N ARG A 125 -15.31 3.54 2.97
CA ARG A 125 -15.68 2.99 4.28
C ARG A 125 -15.55 1.46 4.29
N VAL A 126 -16.20 0.78 3.34
CA VAL A 126 -16.15 -0.68 3.23
C VAL A 126 -14.70 -1.18 3.11
N THR A 127 -13.92 -0.54 2.25
CA THR A 127 -12.52 -0.90 1.99
C THR A 127 -11.62 -0.67 3.20
N ARG A 128 -11.83 0.45 3.92
CA ARG A 128 -11.10 0.86 5.14
C ARG A 128 -11.28 -0.13 6.28
N PHE A 129 -12.50 -0.63 6.46
CA PHE A 129 -12.80 -1.70 7.41
C PHE A 129 -12.07 -3.00 7.09
N GLY A 130 -11.64 -3.23 5.85
CA GLY A 130 -10.71 -4.31 5.52
C GLY A 130 -9.27 -3.92 5.83
N SER A 131 -8.81 -2.84 5.22
CA SER A 131 -7.47 -2.30 5.38
C SER A 131 -7.46 -0.81 5.06
N ALA A 132 -7.12 0.07 6.01
CA ALA A 132 -7.15 1.51 5.76
C ALA A 132 -6.29 1.95 4.55
N SER A 133 -5.10 1.39 4.36
CA SER A 133 -4.28 1.70 3.16
C SER A 133 -4.87 1.22 1.83
N ALA A 134 -5.87 0.33 1.85
CA ALA A 134 -6.55 -0.15 0.64
C ALA A 134 -7.41 0.92 0.00
N VAL A 135 -7.88 1.93 0.75
CA VAL A 135 -8.71 3.00 0.17
C VAL A 135 -7.96 3.75 -0.93
N ARG A 136 -6.64 3.93 -0.78
CA ARG A 136 -5.82 4.60 -1.80
C ARG A 136 -5.68 3.76 -3.09
N SER A 137 -5.87 2.45 -3.01
CA SER A 137 -5.90 1.56 -4.18
C SER A 137 -7.25 1.57 -4.92
N LEU A 138 -8.23 2.38 -4.48
CA LEU A 138 -9.48 2.58 -5.23
C LEU A 138 -9.33 3.58 -6.38
N LEU A 139 -8.24 4.35 -6.44
CA LEU A 139 -8.01 5.40 -7.43
C LEU A 139 -6.66 5.23 -8.15
N SER A 140 -6.55 5.81 -9.35
CA SER A 140 -5.32 5.81 -10.15
C SER A 140 -4.35 6.92 -9.73
N GLY A 141 -3.11 6.81 -10.17
CA GLY A 141 -2.16 7.92 -10.10
C GLY A 141 -1.60 8.15 -8.70
N TYR A 142 -1.63 9.42 -8.28
CA TYR A 142 -1.18 9.87 -6.97
C TYR A 142 -2.39 10.06 -6.08
N VAL A 143 -2.46 9.32 -4.98
CA VAL A 143 -3.67 9.21 -4.18
C VAL A 143 -3.39 9.58 -2.74
N THR A 144 -4.25 10.42 -2.18
CA THR A 144 -4.19 10.84 -0.78
C THR A 144 -5.28 10.15 0.03
N MET A 145 -5.02 9.98 1.32
CA MET A 145 -6.02 9.61 2.33
C MET A 145 -5.79 10.51 3.54
N HIS A 146 -6.84 11.21 3.98
CA HIS A 146 -6.80 12.10 5.13
C HIS A 146 -7.73 11.55 6.24
N PRO A 147 -7.34 11.58 7.52
CA PRO A 147 -8.20 11.10 8.62
C PRO A 147 -9.49 11.88 8.79
N ASP A 148 -9.51 13.14 8.34
CA ASP A 148 -10.63 14.07 8.53
C ASP A 148 -11.50 14.24 7.27
N THR A 149 -11.21 13.55 6.16
CA THR A 149 -12.17 13.46 5.06
C THR A 149 -13.29 12.49 5.45
N GLU A 150 -14.48 12.70 4.88
CA GLU A 150 -15.62 11.82 5.11
C GLU A 150 -15.25 10.36 4.80
N GLU A 151 -15.38 9.49 5.80
CA GLU A 151 -14.99 8.07 5.75
C GLU A 151 -13.53 7.80 5.35
N CYS A 152 -12.64 8.80 5.50
CA CYS A 152 -11.28 8.79 4.98
C CYS A 152 -11.25 8.51 3.47
N ALA A 153 -12.26 8.97 2.72
CA ALA A 153 -12.37 8.75 1.29
C ALA A 153 -11.09 9.22 0.58
N PRO A 154 -10.57 8.40 -0.36
CA PRO A 154 -9.35 8.73 -1.08
C PRO A 154 -9.61 9.88 -2.05
N VAL A 155 -8.60 10.71 -2.27
CA VAL A 155 -8.65 11.77 -3.29
C VAL A 155 -7.48 11.55 -4.25
N GLN A 156 -7.79 11.45 -5.54
CA GLN A 156 -6.78 11.51 -6.59
C GLN A 156 -6.22 12.92 -6.64
N LEU A 157 -4.95 13.06 -6.29
CA LEU A 157 -4.24 14.33 -6.33
C LEU A 157 -3.98 14.75 -7.78
N VAL A 158 -3.43 13.83 -8.57
CA VAL A 158 -3.19 13.97 -10.01
C VAL A 158 -3.25 12.60 -10.68
N ALA A 159 -3.62 12.58 -11.97
CA ALA A 159 -3.70 11.37 -12.80
C ALA A 159 -2.31 10.78 -13.10
N PRO A 160 -2.21 9.49 -13.51
CA PRO A 160 -0.94 8.85 -13.87
C PRO A 160 -0.09 9.65 -14.88
N GLU A 161 -0.73 10.22 -15.90
CA GLU A 161 -0.08 10.94 -17.01
C GLU A 161 0.43 12.32 -16.58
N TYR A 162 0.02 12.81 -15.40
CA TYR A 162 0.44 14.10 -14.92
C TYR A 162 1.94 14.13 -14.61
N TRP A 163 2.51 13.06 -14.07
CA TRP A 163 3.95 12.99 -13.80
C TRP A 163 4.38 11.53 -13.79
N GLU A 164 4.97 11.10 -14.90
CA GLU A 164 5.42 9.72 -15.07
C GLU A 164 6.63 9.44 -14.18
N LEU A 165 6.50 8.45 -13.31
CA LEU A 165 7.58 7.86 -12.52
C LEU A 165 7.49 6.34 -12.65
N SER A 166 8.61 5.68 -12.42
CA SER A 166 8.70 4.23 -12.35
C SER A 166 9.21 3.81 -10.98
N VAL A 167 8.84 2.60 -10.60
CA VAL A 167 9.19 1.97 -9.33
C VAL A 167 9.94 0.68 -9.60
N VAL A 168 11.10 0.53 -8.97
CA VAL A 168 11.77 -0.77 -8.83
C VAL A 168 11.66 -1.20 -7.38
N ALA A 169 10.97 -2.29 -7.13
CA ALA A 169 10.93 -2.89 -5.82
C ALA A 169 12.00 -3.99 -5.70
N ALA A 170 12.97 -3.76 -4.82
CA ALA A 170 14.00 -4.73 -4.48
C ALA A 170 13.48 -5.68 -3.40
N VAL A 171 13.36 -6.96 -3.77
CA VAL A 171 12.96 -8.06 -2.88
C VAL A 171 14.20 -8.54 -2.13
N THR A 172 14.35 -8.19 -0.85
CA THR A 172 15.48 -8.56 0.01
C THR A 172 15.18 -9.73 0.95
N SER A 173 13.91 -10.14 1.04
CA SER A 173 13.49 -11.32 1.78
C SER A 173 12.14 -11.82 1.29
N THR A 174 11.94 -13.14 1.32
CA THR A 174 10.65 -13.80 1.10
C THR A 174 10.01 -14.32 2.39
N GLU A 175 10.67 -14.10 3.53
CA GLU A 175 10.20 -14.62 4.81
C GLU A 175 9.01 -13.81 5.34
N PRO A 176 8.07 -14.47 6.05
CA PRO A 176 6.99 -13.76 6.72
C PRO A 176 7.53 -12.72 7.71
N LYS A 177 6.94 -11.52 7.71
CA LYS A 177 7.31 -10.49 8.67
C LYS A 177 7.05 -10.95 10.11
N PRO A 178 7.95 -10.66 11.07
CA PRO A 178 7.84 -11.15 12.44
C PRO A 178 6.66 -10.54 13.21
N THR A 179 6.26 -9.31 12.88
CA THR A 179 5.11 -8.64 13.48
C THR A 179 4.24 -8.04 12.39
N SER A 180 2.93 -8.33 12.44
CA SER A 180 1.97 -7.77 11.48
C SER A 180 1.90 -6.24 11.60
N SER A 181 1.61 -5.56 10.50
CA SER A 181 1.52 -4.09 10.50
C SER A 181 0.43 -3.59 11.45
N THR A 182 -0.72 -4.29 11.51
CA THR A 182 -1.80 -3.95 12.45
C THR A 182 -1.33 -3.99 13.91
N SER A 183 -0.69 -5.10 14.33
CA SER A 183 -0.20 -5.23 15.69
C SER A 183 0.95 -4.27 15.98
N GLY A 184 1.86 -4.09 15.01
CA GLY A 184 2.99 -3.17 15.14
C GLY A 184 2.55 -1.72 15.29
N MET A 185 1.59 -1.27 14.48
CA MET A 185 1.02 0.08 14.58
C MET A 185 0.32 0.31 15.92
N ALA A 186 -0.52 -0.63 16.36
CA ALA A 186 -1.21 -0.52 17.65
C ALA A 186 -0.21 -0.44 18.82
N ARG A 187 0.85 -1.26 18.77
CA ARG A 187 1.94 -1.19 19.75
C ARG A 187 2.65 0.15 19.69
N THR A 188 2.98 0.64 18.50
CA THR A 188 3.65 1.94 18.31
C THR A 188 2.86 3.08 18.95
N VAL A 189 1.54 3.13 18.69
CA VAL A 189 0.63 4.12 19.26
C VAL A 189 0.63 4.04 20.79
N ALA A 190 0.62 2.82 21.33
CA ALA A 190 0.53 2.60 22.77
C ALA A 190 1.83 2.88 23.53
N THR A 191 3.00 2.72 22.89
CA THR A 191 4.27 2.64 23.64
C THR A 191 5.41 3.49 23.12
N SER A 192 5.37 4.01 21.87
CA SER A 192 6.45 4.88 21.39
C SER A 192 6.32 6.29 21.98
N PRO A 193 7.36 6.84 22.62
CA PRO A 193 7.35 8.20 23.13
C PRO A 193 7.37 9.27 22.02
N PHE A 194 7.65 8.88 20.77
CA PHE A 194 7.74 9.79 19.63
C PHE A 194 6.48 9.81 18.76
N PHE A 195 5.43 9.07 19.14
CA PHE A 195 4.23 8.91 18.30
C PHE A 195 3.52 10.23 18.00
N GLU A 196 3.37 11.12 18.98
CA GLU A 196 2.73 12.42 18.76
C GLU A 196 3.52 13.27 17.75
N LYS A 197 4.84 13.36 17.91
CA LYS A 197 5.72 14.11 16.99
C LYS A 197 5.79 13.48 15.60
N TRP A 198 5.62 12.16 15.50
CA TRP A 198 5.44 11.48 14.23
C TRP A 198 4.17 11.94 13.51
N VAL A 199 3.04 12.02 14.21
CA VAL A 199 1.77 12.50 13.61
C VAL A 199 1.88 13.94 13.14
N ASP A 200 2.47 14.83 13.96
CA ASP A 200 2.71 16.23 13.62
C ASP A 200 3.55 16.35 12.33
N SER A 201 4.76 15.76 12.36
CA SER A 201 5.71 15.86 11.24
C SER A 201 5.22 15.19 9.96
N THR A 202 4.41 14.12 10.07
CA THR A 202 3.81 13.46 8.90
C THR A 202 2.76 14.35 8.24
N SER A 203 2.03 15.17 9.01
CA SER A 203 1.06 16.12 8.48
C SER A 203 1.74 17.25 7.70
N ASP A 204 2.89 17.73 8.19
CA ASP A 204 3.72 18.71 7.47
C ASP A 204 4.33 18.10 6.19
N ASP A 205 4.88 16.89 6.29
CA ASP A 205 5.42 16.14 5.13
C ASP A 205 4.33 15.92 4.07
N PHE A 206 3.09 15.63 4.47
CA PHE A 206 1.95 15.44 3.57
C PHE A 206 1.68 16.68 2.71
N GLU A 207 1.58 17.86 3.32
CA GLU A 207 1.32 19.09 2.57
C GLU A 207 2.50 19.49 1.68
N ARG A 208 3.74 19.33 2.16
CA ARG A 208 4.94 19.56 1.34
C ARG A 208 5.02 18.58 0.16
N CYS A 209 4.67 17.32 0.37
CA CYS A 209 4.70 16.28 -0.67
C CYS A 209 3.65 16.55 -1.76
N LYS A 210 2.44 17.00 -1.38
CA LYS A 210 1.43 17.47 -2.34
C LYS A 210 1.95 18.61 -3.21
N GLN A 211 2.63 19.59 -2.60
CA GLN A 211 3.25 20.70 -3.34
C GLN A 211 4.36 20.22 -4.28
N ALA A 212 5.19 19.26 -3.85
CA ALA A 212 6.22 18.67 -4.69
C ALA A 212 5.61 18.01 -5.94
N ILE A 213 4.54 17.25 -5.78
CA ILE A 213 3.81 16.60 -6.87
C ILE A 213 3.20 17.63 -7.82
N HIS A 214 2.45 18.61 -7.32
CA HIS A 214 1.85 19.67 -8.15
C HIS A 214 2.85 20.54 -8.91
N ARG A 215 4.13 20.53 -8.52
CA ARG A 215 5.20 21.27 -9.18
C ARG A 215 6.16 20.37 -9.95
N ARG A 216 5.93 19.06 -9.98
CA ARG A 216 6.86 18.05 -10.51
C ARG A 216 8.29 18.22 -9.98
N ASN A 217 8.42 18.61 -8.71
CA ASN A 217 9.70 18.85 -8.07
C ASN A 217 10.26 17.53 -7.52
N PHE A 218 11.08 16.85 -8.32
CA PHE A 218 11.66 15.55 -7.99
C PHE A 218 12.52 15.59 -6.73
N ASP A 219 13.38 16.60 -6.60
CA ASP A 219 14.31 16.71 -5.47
C ASP A 219 13.56 16.88 -4.14
N LEU A 220 12.53 17.74 -4.12
CA LEU A 220 11.70 17.92 -2.95
C LEU A 220 10.88 16.67 -2.62
N LEU A 221 10.36 15.97 -3.64
CA LEU A 221 9.64 14.72 -3.45
C LEU A 221 10.55 13.65 -2.83
N ALA A 222 11.79 13.54 -3.33
CA ALA A 222 12.81 12.63 -2.84
C ALA A 222 13.16 12.91 -1.37
N GLU A 223 13.49 14.17 -1.05
CA GLU A 223 13.81 14.61 0.31
C GLU A 223 12.72 14.22 1.30
N ILE A 224 11.46 14.55 0.99
CA ILE A 224 10.32 14.31 1.90
C ILE A 224 10.06 12.81 2.05
N SER A 225 10.04 12.07 0.94
CA SER A 225 9.66 10.65 0.95
C SER A 225 10.68 9.80 1.71
N GLU A 226 11.98 10.09 1.56
CA GLU A 226 13.03 9.39 2.31
C GLU A 226 13.05 9.79 3.78
N ALA A 227 12.96 11.09 4.08
CA ALA A 227 12.91 11.57 5.46
C ALA A 227 11.71 10.99 6.21
N ASN A 228 10.53 10.98 5.60
CA ASN A 228 9.33 10.38 6.18
C ASN A 228 9.47 8.87 6.36
N CYS A 229 10.10 8.17 5.39
CA CYS A 229 10.41 6.75 5.49
C CYS A 229 11.35 6.44 6.67
N TYR A 230 12.47 7.16 6.79
CA TYR A 230 13.40 7.01 7.90
C TYR A 230 12.74 7.28 9.25
N ARG A 231 11.94 8.36 9.36
CA ARG A 231 11.20 8.69 10.59
C ARG A 231 10.22 7.58 10.98
N MET A 232 9.50 6.99 10.02
CA MET A 232 8.60 5.87 10.30
C MET A 232 9.35 4.67 10.89
N HIS A 233 10.49 4.30 10.29
CA HIS A 233 11.30 3.18 10.78
C HIS A 233 11.99 3.49 12.12
N ALA A 234 12.42 4.72 12.35
CA ALA A 234 12.92 5.17 13.65
C ALA A 234 11.82 5.08 14.73
N LEU A 235 10.60 5.49 14.40
CA LEU A 235 9.44 5.36 15.27
C LEU A 235 9.16 3.89 15.61
N MET A 236 9.17 3.00 14.62
CA MET A 236 9.05 1.55 14.83
C MET A 236 10.14 1.01 15.77
N MET A 237 11.39 1.45 15.60
CA MET A 237 12.51 1.04 16.45
C MET A 237 12.42 1.61 17.88
N SER A 238 11.75 2.74 18.06
CA SER A 238 11.47 3.36 19.38
C SER A 238 10.24 2.80 20.10
N THR A 239 9.48 1.92 19.46
CA THR A 239 8.31 1.25 20.05
C THR A 239 8.78 0.30 21.15
N ASP A 240 7.96 0.04 22.18
CA ASP A 240 8.24 -0.96 23.21
C ASP A 240 7.25 -2.14 23.14
N PRO A 241 7.72 -3.39 22.96
CA PRO A 241 9.07 -3.76 22.52
C PRO A 241 9.35 -3.35 21.07
N PRO A 242 10.62 -3.09 20.70
CA PRO A 242 11.02 -2.57 19.39
C PRO A 242 10.53 -3.37 18.21
N LEU A 243 10.19 -2.66 17.14
CA LEU A 243 9.85 -3.24 15.85
C LEU A 243 11.00 -2.97 14.87
N ARG A 244 11.50 -4.04 14.23
CA ARG A 244 12.52 -3.94 13.20
C ARG A 244 12.09 -4.72 11.97
N TYR A 245 11.94 -4.01 10.86
CA TYR A 245 11.62 -4.59 9.56
C TYR A 245 12.81 -4.59 8.60
N TRP A 246 13.73 -3.64 8.74
CA TRP A 246 14.93 -3.55 7.91
C TRP A 246 15.96 -4.63 8.26
N SER A 247 16.51 -5.23 7.20
CA SER A 247 17.57 -6.23 7.22
C SER A 247 18.87 -5.65 6.65
N ALA A 248 19.95 -6.44 6.66
CA ALA A 248 21.19 -6.04 5.99
C ALA A 248 20.98 -5.81 4.49
N GLY A 249 20.22 -6.67 3.80
CA GLY A 249 19.89 -6.46 2.38
C GLY A 249 19.08 -5.19 2.14
N THR A 250 18.23 -4.80 3.10
CA THR A 250 17.52 -3.51 3.04
C THR A 250 18.50 -2.34 3.07
N MET A 251 19.46 -2.36 3.99
CA MET A 251 20.46 -1.29 4.12
C MET A 251 21.38 -1.23 2.89
N ASN A 252 21.83 -2.38 2.38
CA ASN A 252 22.64 -2.43 1.17
C ASN A 252 21.90 -1.82 -0.05
N ALA A 253 20.59 -2.09 -0.18
CA ALA A 253 19.77 -1.50 -1.24
C ALA A 253 19.63 0.02 -1.09
N ILE A 254 19.48 0.52 0.14
CA ILE A 254 19.50 1.97 0.43
C ILE A 254 20.85 2.57 0.02
N ASP A 255 21.97 1.99 0.44
CA ASP A 255 23.31 2.47 0.12
C ASP A 255 23.56 2.50 -1.40
N THR A 256 23.05 1.52 -2.13
CA THR A 256 23.10 1.50 -3.60
C THR A 256 22.31 2.67 -4.21
N ILE A 257 21.10 2.96 -3.72
CA ILE A 257 20.28 4.06 -4.22
C ILE A 257 20.93 5.42 -3.90
N GLU A 258 21.49 5.57 -2.70
CA GLU A 258 22.20 6.79 -2.30
C GLU A 258 23.45 7.02 -3.16
N ARG A 259 24.19 5.96 -3.51
CA ARG A 259 25.34 6.03 -4.44
C ARG A 259 24.89 6.43 -5.85
N LEU A 260 23.82 5.84 -6.38
CA LEU A 260 23.26 6.23 -7.68
C LEU A 260 22.89 7.72 -7.70
N ARG A 261 22.25 8.21 -6.64
CA ARG A 261 21.90 9.62 -6.50
C ARG A 261 23.12 10.53 -6.42
N HIS A 262 24.16 10.13 -5.69
CA HIS A 262 25.44 10.84 -5.66
C HIS A 262 26.03 10.98 -7.06
N ASP A 263 25.91 9.92 -7.87
CA ASP A 263 26.35 9.88 -9.27
C ASP A 263 25.35 10.53 -10.24
N ARG A 264 24.46 11.38 -9.73
CA ARG A 264 23.48 12.18 -10.48
C ARG A 264 22.39 11.38 -11.19
N VAL A 265 22.18 10.12 -10.82
CA VAL A 265 20.99 9.37 -11.26
C VAL A 265 19.78 9.83 -10.44
N PRO A 266 18.70 10.34 -11.06
CA PRO A 266 17.52 10.79 -10.34
C PRO A 266 16.75 9.59 -9.77
N VAL A 267 17.06 9.22 -8.53
CA VAL A 267 16.39 8.14 -7.81
C VAL A 267 16.30 8.48 -6.33
N PHE A 268 15.20 8.08 -5.72
CA PHE A 268 15.03 8.07 -4.28
C PHE A 268 14.36 6.78 -3.86
N PHE A 269 14.24 6.54 -2.56
CA PHE A 269 13.62 5.33 -2.07
C PHE A 269 12.51 5.56 -1.07
N THR A 270 11.74 4.51 -0.85
CA THR A 270 10.84 4.40 0.27
C THR A 270 10.64 2.94 0.67
N SER A 271 10.11 2.70 1.87
CA SER A 271 9.87 1.37 2.42
C SER A 271 8.62 1.34 3.28
N ASP A 272 7.94 0.20 3.35
CA ASP A 272 6.77 0.00 4.22
C ASP A 272 7.19 -0.75 5.49
N ALA A 273 6.22 -1.36 6.19
CA ALA A 273 6.49 -2.26 7.32
C ALA A 273 6.95 -3.66 6.83
N GLY A 274 8.13 -3.69 6.21
CA GLY A 274 8.78 -4.87 5.66
C GLY A 274 10.21 -4.55 5.17
N PRO A 275 10.98 -5.57 4.77
CA PRO A 275 12.39 -5.41 4.41
C PRO A 275 12.62 -4.89 2.98
N GLN A 276 11.57 -4.80 2.16
CA GLN A 276 11.71 -4.39 0.77
C GLN A 276 11.89 -2.89 0.63
N ILE A 277 12.77 -2.51 -0.28
CA ILE A 277 12.94 -1.14 -0.75
C ILE A 277 12.22 -0.97 -2.07
N LYS A 278 11.59 0.19 -2.23
CA LYS A 278 11.02 0.64 -3.49
C LYS A 278 11.81 1.87 -3.92
N ALA A 279 12.60 1.73 -4.97
CA ALA A 279 13.26 2.85 -5.63
C ALA A 279 12.27 3.49 -6.59
N ILE A 280 12.21 4.83 -6.59
CA ILE A 280 11.35 5.62 -7.47
C ILE A 280 12.23 6.54 -8.30
N CYS A 281 12.03 6.52 -9.61
CA CYS A 281 12.85 7.27 -10.56
C CYS A 281 12.05 7.64 -11.83
N PRO A 282 12.53 8.58 -12.65
CA PRO A 282 12.02 8.77 -14.00
C PRO A 282 12.19 7.49 -14.85
N PRO A 283 11.28 7.22 -15.82
CA PRO A 283 11.35 6.02 -16.65
C PRO A 283 12.67 5.84 -17.40
N GLU A 284 13.34 6.93 -17.77
CA GLU A 284 14.57 6.91 -18.58
C GLU A 284 15.74 6.24 -17.86
N VAL A 285 15.75 6.27 -16.53
CA VAL A 285 16.83 5.68 -15.70
C VAL A 285 16.42 4.37 -15.04
N LEU A 286 15.19 3.90 -15.27
CA LEU A 286 14.67 2.65 -14.73
C LEU A 286 15.61 1.46 -14.97
N PRO A 287 16.14 1.22 -16.19
CA PRO A 287 17.04 0.07 -16.43
C PRO A 287 18.33 0.14 -15.61
N THR A 288 18.86 1.35 -15.40
CA THR A 288 20.08 1.59 -14.60
C THR A 288 19.81 1.30 -13.12
N VAL A 289 18.70 1.81 -12.60
CA VAL A 289 18.30 1.61 -11.20
C VAL A 289 18.02 0.13 -10.92
N ARG A 290 17.28 -0.54 -11.80
CA ARG A 290 17.00 -1.98 -11.66
C ARG A 290 18.29 -2.78 -11.60
N ARG A 291 19.17 -2.62 -12.58
CA ARG A 291 20.41 -3.40 -12.66
C ARG A 291 21.27 -3.21 -11.41
N ALA A 292 21.41 -1.98 -10.94
CA ALA A 292 22.18 -1.70 -9.73
C ALA A 292 21.59 -2.40 -8.49
N LEU A 293 20.25 -2.46 -8.37
CA LEU A 293 19.58 -3.17 -7.29
C LEU A 293 19.68 -4.69 -7.43
N GLU A 294 19.58 -5.24 -8.63
CA GLU A 294 19.80 -6.68 -8.89
C GLU A 294 21.21 -7.11 -8.50
N ASP A 295 22.21 -6.26 -8.77
CA ASP A 295 23.62 -6.48 -8.43
C ASP A 295 23.94 -6.21 -6.94
N THR A 296 22.96 -5.80 -6.13
CA THR A 296 23.16 -5.47 -4.71
C THR A 296 23.08 -6.70 -3.80
N ASP A 297 24.11 -6.89 -2.97
CA ASP A 297 24.15 -7.97 -1.98
C ASP A 297 22.91 -7.98 -1.07
N GLY A 298 22.21 -9.11 -1.04
CA GLY A 298 21.00 -9.31 -0.24
C GLY A 298 19.70 -8.93 -0.95
N VAL A 299 19.75 -8.45 -2.20
CA VAL A 299 18.58 -8.40 -3.09
C VAL A 299 18.45 -9.74 -3.81
N LEU A 300 17.27 -10.36 -3.71
CA LEU A 300 16.94 -11.67 -4.29
C LEU A 300 16.36 -11.55 -5.70
N SER A 301 15.58 -10.49 -5.93
CA SER A 301 14.99 -10.16 -7.22
C SER A 301 14.46 -8.73 -7.22
N THR A 302 14.12 -8.23 -8.41
CA THR A 302 13.47 -6.92 -8.57
C THR A 302 12.13 -7.06 -9.30
N LEU A 303 11.18 -6.19 -8.96
CA LEU A 303 9.92 -6.04 -9.67
C LEU A 303 9.81 -4.60 -10.17
N GLU A 304 9.34 -4.43 -11.40
CA GLU A 304 9.14 -3.11 -12.01
C GLU A 304 7.66 -2.75 -12.01
N SER A 305 7.38 -1.45 -11.92
CA SER A 305 6.04 -0.92 -12.05
C SER A 305 6.06 0.53 -12.50
N ASP A 306 5.16 0.88 -13.39
CA ASP A 306 4.75 2.26 -13.70
C ASP A 306 3.67 2.74 -12.71
N ILE A 307 3.23 3.99 -12.88
CA ILE A 307 2.09 4.50 -12.12
C ILE A 307 0.79 3.92 -12.70
N GLY A 308 0.02 3.27 -11.84
CA GLY A 308 -1.13 2.45 -12.22
C GLY A 308 -2.48 3.14 -12.23
N ASN A 309 -3.45 2.39 -12.76
CA ASN A 309 -4.84 2.78 -12.86
C ASN A 309 -5.68 2.36 -11.64
N ALA A 310 -6.92 2.85 -11.59
CA ALA A 310 -7.91 2.44 -10.60
C ALA A 310 -8.34 0.98 -10.88
N PRO A 311 -9.01 0.31 -9.93
CA PRO A 311 -9.51 -1.04 -10.16
C PRO A 311 -10.44 -1.10 -11.39
N THR A 312 -10.32 -2.17 -12.17
CA THR A 312 -11.15 -2.40 -13.36
C THR A 312 -11.91 -3.72 -13.24
N LEU A 313 -13.11 -3.76 -13.80
CA LEU A 313 -13.84 -5.00 -14.01
C LEU A 313 -13.21 -5.71 -15.20
N SER A 314 -12.76 -6.95 -15.00
CA SER A 314 -12.31 -7.80 -16.11
C SER A 314 -13.54 -8.40 -16.78
N ALA A 315 -13.55 -8.43 -18.11
CA ALA A 315 -14.51 -9.28 -18.82
C ALA A 315 -14.22 -10.74 -18.44
N SER A 316 -15.27 -11.45 -18.03
CA SER A 316 -15.29 -12.89 -17.76
C SER A 316 -15.27 -13.71 -19.05
#